data_AF-A0A7W1BYA4-F1
#
_entry.id   AF-A0A7W1BYA4-F1
#
_cell.length_a   1.000
_cell.length_b   1.000
_cell.length_c   1.000
_cell.angle_alpha   90.00
_cell.angle_beta   90.00
_cell.angle_gamma   90.00
#
_symmetry.space_group_name_H-M   'P 1'
#
loop_
_entity.id
_entity.type
_entity.pdbx_description
1 polymer ?
#
loop_
_entity_poly.entity_id
_entity_poly.type
_entity_poly.pdbx_seq_one_letter_code
_entity_poly.pdbx_strand_id
1 'polypeptide(L)'
;MTTLRQRMTDDLRLRNRSLRTINTYIAHIANFARHFGKSPELLGSEEIRQYQVYLVHERHVSWSNFNQAVCALRFLYRHTLGRDLVVAHIPCPRQPKRLPLVLSQAEVLRFFAAIRSLKYRAILMTAYAAGLRLGEITHLRPGDIPSLPYLSRTLH
;
A
#
# COMPACT_ATOMS: atom_id res chain seq x y z
N MET A 1 -18.99 16.73 0.83
CA MET A 1 -18.10 15.89 1.67
C MET A 1 -18.64 15.89 3.09
N THR A 2 -18.64 14.75 3.79
CA THR A 2 -19.10 14.69 5.19
C THR A 2 -18.06 15.29 6.15
N THR A 3 -18.50 15.90 7.25
CA THR A 3 -17.65 16.48 8.30
C THR A 3 -16.65 15.47 8.86
N LEU A 4 -17.11 14.23 9.08
CA LEU A 4 -16.28 13.12 9.55
C LEU A 4 -15.13 12.78 8.60
N ARG A 5 -15.39 12.79 7.28
CA ARG A 5 -14.36 12.50 6.27
C ARG A 5 -13.26 13.55 6.29
N GLN A 6 -13.61 14.82 6.45
CA GLN A 6 -12.64 15.91 6.54
C GLN A 6 -11.78 15.76 7.79
N ARG A 7 -12.42 15.59 8.96
CA ARG A 7 -11.72 15.38 10.24
C ARG A 7 -10.72 14.23 10.18
N MET A 8 -11.14 13.07 9.68
CA MET A 8 -10.25 11.94 9.53
C MET A 8 -9.09 12.20 8.56
N THR A 9 -9.35 12.92 7.47
CA THR A 9 -8.29 13.29 6.51
C THR A 9 -7.23 14.15 7.19
N ASP A 10 -7.66 15.11 8.01
CA ASP A 10 -6.76 16.00 8.75
C ASP A 10 -5.99 15.23 9.83
N ASP A 11 -6.64 14.33 10.58
CA ASP A 11 -5.99 13.44 11.55
C ASP A 11 -4.90 12.56 10.91
N LEU A 12 -5.14 12.06 9.70
CA LEU A 12 -4.17 11.26 8.96
C LEU A 12 -3.00 12.12 8.45
N ARG A 13 -3.27 13.35 8.00
CA ARG A 13 -2.24 14.31 7.58
C ARG A 13 -1.33 14.73 8.72
N LEU A 14 -1.91 15.03 9.90
CA LEU A 14 -1.15 15.35 11.11
C LEU A 14 -0.18 14.23 11.53
N ARG A 15 -0.45 13.00 11.10
CA ARG A 15 0.39 11.82 11.36
C ARG A 15 1.31 11.46 10.19
N ASN A 16 1.54 12.40 9.27
CA ASN A 16 2.43 12.26 8.12
C ASN A 16 2.11 11.03 7.25
N ARG A 17 0.81 10.71 7.09
CA ARG A 17 0.40 9.62 6.19
C ARG A 17 0.45 10.07 4.74
N SER A 18 0.95 9.18 3.87
CA SER A 18 0.97 9.44 2.42
C SER A 18 -0.46 9.62 1.89
N LEU A 19 -0.61 10.41 0.81
CA LEU A 19 -1.91 10.58 0.12
C LEU A 19 -2.51 9.24 -0.31
N ARG A 20 -1.66 8.28 -0.72
CA ARG A 20 -2.11 6.93 -1.05
C ARG A 20 -2.74 6.24 0.15
N THR A 21 -2.09 6.28 1.31
CA THR A 21 -2.63 5.71 2.56
C THR A 21 -3.93 6.38 2.97
N ILE A 22 -4.01 7.71 2.85
CA ILE A 22 -5.22 8.48 3.17
C ILE A 22 -6.39 8.01 2.29
N ASN A 23 -6.18 7.96 0.98
CA ASN A 23 -7.21 7.55 0.03
C ASN A 23 -7.68 6.11 0.30
N THR A 24 -6.75 5.19 0.58
CA THR A 24 -7.07 3.81 0.96
C THR A 24 -7.94 3.75 2.22
N TYR A 25 -7.58 4.48 3.28
CA TYR A 25 -8.33 4.45 4.53
C TYR A 25 -9.73 5.01 4.37
N ILE A 26 -9.84 6.17 3.70
CA ILE A 26 -11.13 6.82 3.44
C ILE A 26 -12.02 5.92 2.57
N ALA A 27 -11.45 5.21 1.58
CA ALA A 27 -12.20 4.26 0.76
C ALA A 27 -12.75 3.08 1.59
N HIS A 28 -11.95 2.50 2.49
CA HIS A 28 -12.43 1.42 3.37
C HIS A 28 -13.58 1.86 4.26
N ILE A 29 -13.51 3.07 4.81
CA ILE A 29 -14.56 3.61 5.69
C ILE A 29 -15.81 3.98 4.91
N ALA A 30 -15.65 4.51 3.69
CA ALA A 30 -16.79 4.73 2.80
C ALA A 30 -17.50 3.42 2.43
N ASN A 31 -16.73 2.34 2.21
CA ASN A 31 -17.30 1.02 1.94
C ASN A 31 -18.03 0.44 3.17
N PHE A 32 -17.46 0.62 4.36
CA PHE A 32 -18.09 0.22 5.63
C PHE A 32 -19.41 0.97 5.86
N ALA A 33 -19.41 2.30 5.71
CA ALA A 33 -20.61 3.12 5.82
C ALA A 33 -21.68 2.72 4.80
N ARG A 34 -21.27 2.43 3.56
CA ARG A 34 -22.18 2.00 2.49
C ARG A 34 -22.79 0.63 2.77
N HIS A 35 -22.06 -0.29 3.39
CA HIS A 35 -22.57 -1.62 3.72
C HIS A 35 -23.75 -1.56 4.71
N PHE A 36 -23.68 -0.70 5.72
CA PHE A 36 -24.76 -0.53 6.71
C PHE A 36 -25.76 0.59 6.38
N GLY A 37 -25.49 1.41 5.36
CA GLY A 37 -26.31 2.58 5.03
C GLY A 37 -26.35 3.65 6.12
N LYS A 38 -25.37 3.65 7.04
CA LYS A 38 -25.34 4.52 8.23
C LYS A 38 -23.98 5.21 8.39
N SER A 39 -23.97 6.34 9.08
CA SER A 39 -22.71 6.99 9.47
C SER A 39 -21.89 6.05 10.37
N PRO A 40 -20.57 5.90 10.13
CA PRO A 40 -19.68 5.12 11.01
C PRO A 40 -19.72 5.51 12.48
N GLU A 41 -20.11 6.76 12.79
CA GLU A 41 -20.30 7.24 14.17
C GLU A 41 -21.42 6.52 14.92
N LEU A 42 -22.40 5.97 14.20
CA LEU A 42 -23.54 5.23 14.75
C LEU A 42 -23.29 3.71 14.82
N LEU A 43 -22.15 3.25 14.31
CA LEU A 43 -21.79 1.83 14.24
C LEU A 43 -20.79 1.50 15.35
N GLY A 44 -20.95 0.33 15.97
CA GLY A 44 -20.18 -0.13 17.11
C GLY A 44 -19.35 -1.38 16.82
N SER A 45 -18.95 -2.08 17.89
CA SER A 45 -18.11 -3.28 17.79
C SER A 45 -18.80 -4.43 17.06
N GLU A 46 -20.11 -4.59 17.20
CA GLU A 46 -20.85 -5.68 16.57
C GLU A 46 -20.96 -5.47 15.06
N GLU A 47 -21.25 -4.26 14.58
CA GLU A 47 -21.26 -3.96 13.14
C GLU A 47 -19.86 -4.11 12.53
N ILE A 48 -18.81 -3.76 13.27
CA ILE A 48 -17.43 -4.00 12.82
C ILE A 48 -17.13 -5.50 12.72
N ARG A 49 -17.64 -6.32 13.64
CA ARG A 49 -17.51 -7.79 13.59
C ARG A 49 -18.25 -8.35 12.39
N GLN A 50 -19.51 -7.95 12.18
CA GLN A 50 -20.33 -8.36 11.04
C GLN A 50 -19.66 -7.98 9.71
N TYR A 51 -19.11 -6.77 9.61
CA TYR A 51 -18.41 -6.35 8.40
C TYR A 51 -17.13 -7.15 8.15
N GLN A 52 -16.40 -7.54 9.19
CA GLN A 52 -15.23 -8.42 9.02
C GLN A 52 -15.64 -9.80 8.49
N VAL A 53 -16.73 -10.37 9.02
CA VAL A 53 -17.29 -11.63 8.52
C VAL A 53 -17.70 -11.48 7.05
N TYR A 54 -18.40 -10.40 6.69
CA TYR A 54 -18.75 -10.06 5.31
C TYR A 54 -17.53 -9.99 4.38
N LEU A 55 -16.44 -9.34 4.81
CA LEU A 55 -15.22 -9.23 4.00
C LEU A 55 -14.57 -10.59 3.71
N VAL A 56 -14.60 -11.51 4.68
CA VAL A 56 -13.98 -12.85 4.56
C VAL A 56 -14.87 -13.81 3.79
N HIS A 57 -16.16 -13.88 4.14
CA HIS A 57 -17.07 -14.93 3.67
C HIS A 57 -17.81 -14.56 2.39
N GLU A 58 -18.15 -13.29 2.18
CA GLU A 58 -18.94 -12.88 1.00
C GLU A 58 -18.08 -12.21 -0.06
N ARG A 59 -17.15 -11.34 0.36
CA ARG A 59 -16.27 -10.62 -0.57
C ARG A 59 -14.98 -11.38 -0.92
N HIS A 60 -14.65 -12.42 -0.16
CA HIS A 60 -13.42 -13.20 -0.30
C HIS A 60 -12.16 -12.33 -0.50
N VAL A 61 -12.04 -11.25 0.28
CA VAL A 61 -10.93 -10.31 0.09
C VAL A 61 -9.61 -10.94 0.50
N SER A 62 -8.51 -10.50 -0.13
CA SER A 62 -7.18 -10.92 0.29
C SER A 62 -6.89 -10.47 1.73
N TRP A 63 -6.06 -11.23 2.45
CA TRP A 63 -5.63 -10.87 3.81
C TRP A 63 -5.01 -9.46 3.92
N SER A 64 -4.28 -9.02 2.88
CA SER A 64 -3.73 -7.67 2.85
C SER A 64 -4.83 -6.60 2.80
N ASN A 65 -5.87 -6.83 1.99
CA ASN A 65 -7.02 -5.94 1.89
C ASN A 65 -7.83 -5.93 3.21
N PHE A 66 -8.06 -7.10 3.79
CA PHE A 66 -8.70 -7.24 5.10
C PHE A 66 -7.96 -6.43 6.18
N ASN A 67 -6.63 -6.58 6.25
CA ASN A 67 -5.81 -5.87 7.23
C ASN A 67 -5.81 -4.35 7.01
N GLN A 68 -5.85 -3.89 5.75
CA GLN A 68 -6.01 -2.46 5.45
C GLN A 68 -7.36 -1.92 5.94
N ALA A 69 -8.44 -2.67 5.73
CA ALA A 69 -9.76 -2.32 6.24
C ALA A 69 -9.80 -2.27 7.78
N VAL A 70 -9.25 -3.28 8.46
CA VAL A 70 -9.16 -3.32 9.93
C VAL A 70 -8.33 -2.15 10.47
N CYS A 71 -7.18 -1.86 9.87
CA CYS A 71 -6.36 -0.71 10.27
C CYS A 71 -7.08 0.62 10.08
N ALA A 72 -7.83 0.79 8.99
CA ALA A 72 -8.63 1.99 8.75
C ALA A 72 -9.74 2.16 9.79
N LEU A 73 -10.47 1.09 10.12
CA LEU A 73 -11.51 1.09 11.16
C LEU A 73 -10.92 1.41 12.53
N ARG A 74 -9.84 0.72 12.92
CA ARG A 74 -9.14 0.99 14.19
C ARG A 74 -8.67 2.44 14.26
N PHE A 75 -8.16 3.01 13.17
CA PHE A 75 -7.75 4.41 13.12
C PHE A 75 -8.93 5.35 13.36
N LEU A 76 -10.04 5.15 12.64
CA LEU A 76 -11.24 5.98 12.78
C LEU A 76 -11.75 5.97 14.22
N TYR A 77 -12.00 4.78 14.77
CA TYR A 77 -12.58 4.66 16.11
C TYR A 77 -11.62 5.15 17.19
N ARG A 78 -10.32 4.86 17.07
CA ARG A 78 -9.33 5.28 18.07
C ARG A 78 -9.02 6.77 18.03
N HIS A 79 -8.72 7.29 16.85
CA HIS A 79 -8.08 8.60 16.72
C HIS A 79 -9.05 9.71 16.32
N THR A 80 -10.02 9.40 15.46
CA THR A 80 -11.00 10.40 15.01
C THR A 80 -12.20 10.47 15.95
N LEU A 81 -12.66 9.32 16.47
CA LEU A 81 -13.85 9.23 17.33
C LEU A 81 -13.55 9.05 18.83
N GLY A 82 -12.31 8.71 19.22
CA GLY A 82 -11.91 8.55 20.63
C GLY A 82 -12.57 7.36 21.35
N ARG A 83 -12.97 6.31 20.64
CA ARG A 83 -13.67 5.12 21.15
C ARG A 83 -12.74 3.91 21.26
N ASP A 84 -11.83 3.93 22.23
CA ASP A 84 -10.84 2.86 22.43
C ASP A 84 -11.46 1.49 22.77
N LEU A 85 -12.60 1.46 23.47
CA LEU A 85 -13.32 0.23 23.82
C LEU A 85 -13.74 -0.57 22.59
N VAL A 86 -14.19 0.11 21.54
CA VAL A 86 -14.60 -0.52 20.28
C VAL A 86 -13.41 -1.20 19.59
N VAL A 87 -12.21 -0.60 19.70
CA VAL A 87 -10.98 -1.08 19.07
C VAL A 87 -10.45 -2.36 19.69
N ALA A 88 -10.65 -2.54 21.01
CA ALA A 88 -10.25 -3.75 21.73
C ALA A 88 -10.95 -5.01 21.20
N HIS A 89 -12.18 -4.86 20.70
CA HIS A 89 -12.98 -5.96 20.15
C HIS A 89 -12.78 -6.20 18.65
N ILE A 90 -11.86 -5.50 17.99
CA ILE A 90 -11.57 -5.69 16.56
C ILE A 90 -10.43 -6.69 16.41
N PRO A 91 -10.70 -7.97 16.06
CA PRO A 91 -9.65 -8.95 15.84
C PRO A 91 -8.73 -8.54 14.69
N CYS A 92 -7.43 -8.70 14.89
CA CYS A 92 -6.42 -8.44 13.87
C CYS A 92 -5.74 -9.76 13.49
N PRO A 93 -6.22 -10.45 12.46
CA PRO A 93 -5.64 -11.69 12.00
C PRO A 93 -4.26 -11.42 11.42
N ARG A 94 -3.26 -12.18 11.89
CA ARG A 94 -1.90 -12.08 11.34
C ARG A 94 -1.89 -12.68 9.95
N GLN A 95 -1.46 -11.92 8.96
CA GLN A 95 -1.24 -12.46 7.62
C GLN A 95 -0.03 -13.41 7.65
N PRO A 96 -0.18 -14.68 7.21
CA PRO A 96 0.96 -15.57 7.06
C PRO A 96 1.92 -15.00 6.01
N LYS A 97 3.18 -14.79 6.39
CA LYS A 97 4.23 -14.32 5.49
C LYS A 97 4.62 -15.48 4.57
N ARG A 98 4.39 -15.32 3.27
CA ARG A 98 4.96 -16.22 2.26
C ARG A 98 6.37 -15.76 1.94
N LEU A 99 7.31 -16.70 1.82
CA LEU A 99 8.66 -16.39 1.36
C LEU A 99 8.57 -15.87 -0.08
N PRO A 100 9.27 -14.76 -0.42
CA PRO A 100 9.30 -14.26 -1.78
C PRO A 100 9.95 -15.30 -2.69
N LEU A 101 9.30 -15.62 -3.80
CA LEU A 101 9.91 -16.41 -4.86
C LEU A 101 10.99 -15.55 -5.54
N VAL A 102 12.24 -15.98 -5.47
CA VAL A 102 13.37 -15.29 -6.11
C VAL A 102 13.74 -16.05 -7.38
N LEU A 103 13.90 -15.33 -8.49
CA LEU A 103 14.34 -15.91 -9.76
C LEU A 103 15.81 -16.31 -9.68
N SER A 104 16.15 -17.46 -10.26
CA SER A 104 17.54 -17.87 -10.50
C SER A 104 18.22 -16.98 -11.56
N GLN A 105 19.55 -16.97 -11.58
CA GLN A 105 20.32 -16.19 -12.56
C GLN A 105 19.95 -16.53 -14.01
N ALA A 106 19.74 -17.82 -14.31
CA ALA A 106 19.32 -18.26 -15.65
C ALA A 106 17.92 -17.74 -16.03
N GLU A 107 16.99 -17.69 -15.07
CA GLU A 107 15.65 -17.13 -15.29
C GLU A 107 15.69 -15.63 -15.53
N VAL A 108 16.53 -14.89 -14.79
CA VAL A 108 16.73 -13.45 -14.99
C VAL A 108 17.28 -13.15 -16.38
N LEU A 109 18.26 -13.92 -16.85
CA LEU A 109 18.80 -13.76 -18.21
C LEU A 109 17.73 -14.03 -19.28
N ARG A 110 16.94 -15.10 -19.13
CA ARG A 110 15.81 -15.40 -20.03
C ARG A 110 14.75 -14.30 -20.01
N PHE A 111 14.44 -13.77 -18.83
CA PHE A 111 13.50 -12.66 -18.66
C PHE A 111 13.95 -11.43 -19.45
N PHE A 112 15.21 -11.00 -19.31
CA PHE A 112 15.73 -9.85 -20.07
C PHE A 112 15.84 -10.10 -21.58
N ALA A 113 16.14 -11.32 -21.99
CA ALA A 113 16.18 -11.70 -23.40
C ALA A 113 14.80 -11.62 -24.08
N ALA A 114 13.71 -11.86 -23.34
CA ALA A 114 12.34 -11.78 -23.87
C ALA A 114 11.84 -10.34 -24.11
N ILE A 115 12.49 -9.33 -23.52
CA ILE A 115 12.07 -7.93 -23.63
C ILE A 115 12.61 -7.32 -24.92
N ARG A 116 11.71 -7.14 -25.91
CA ARG A 116 12.04 -6.59 -27.23
C ARG A 116 12.33 -5.09 -27.22
N SER A 117 11.68 -4.33 -26.33
CA SER A 117 11.86 -2.89 -26.24
C SER A 117 13.15 -2.56 -25.47
N LEU A 118 14.10 -1.92 -26.15
CA LEU A 118 15.35 -1.46 -25.54
C LEU A 118 15.10 -0.55 -24.33
N LYS A 119 14.09 0.33 -24.41
CA LYS A 119 13.69 1.21 -23.30
C LYS A 119 13.31 0.43 -22.05
N TYR A 120 12.38 -0.52 -22.17
CA TYR A 120 11.92 -1.30 -21.01
C TYR A 120 13.01 -2.25 -20.50
N ARG A 121 13.83 -2.80 -21.39
CA ARG A 121 14.96 -3.65 -21.02
C ARG A 121 15.99 -2.86 -20.21
N ALA A 122 16.37 -1.67 -20.65
CA ALA A 122 17.30 -0.80 -19.93
C ALA A 122 16.76 -0.43 -18.55
N ILE A 123 15.49 0.00 -18.45
CA ILE A 123 14.83 0.31 -17.16
C ILE A 123 14.91 -0.89 -16.22
N LEU A 124 14.44 -2.07 -16.64
CA LEU A 124 14.37 -3.23 -15.76
C LEU A 124 15.77 -3.77 -15.40
N MET A 125 16.75 -3.67 -16.29
CA MET A 125 18.15 -4.02 -15.99
C MET A 125 18.75 -3.07 -14.97
N THR A 126 18.51 -1.76 -15.08
CA THR A 126 18.96 -0.78 -14.09
C THR A 126 18.32 -1.03 -12.73
N ALA A 127 17.01 -1.31 -12.68
CA ALA A 127 16.34 -1.68 -11.43
C ALA A 127 16.96 -2.92 -10.79
N TYR A 128 17.25 -3.95 -11.60
CA TYR A 128 17.85 -5.19 -11.12
C TYR A 128 19.30 -4.99 -10.62
N ALA A 129 20.13 -4.27 -11.39
CA ALA A 129 21.54 -4.07 -11.07
C ALA A 129 21.76 -3.15 -9.86
N ALA A 130 20.98 -2.08 -9.74
CA ALA A 130 21.09 -1.11 -8.65
C ALA A 130 20.12 -1.40 -7.48
N GLY A 131 19.29 -2.45 -7.56
CA GLY A 131 18.32 -2.80 -6.53
C GLY A 131 17.21 -1.77 -6.33
N LEU A 132 16.88 -0.99 -7.36
CA LEU A 132 15.92 0.11 -7.26
C LEU A 132 14.48 -0.39 -7.13
N ARG A 133 13.72 0.24 -6.24
CA ARG A 133 12.28 0.04 -6.15
C ARG A 133 11.58 0.68 -7.34
N LEU A 134 10.38 0.20 -7.66
CA LEU A 134 9.57 0.74 -8.75
C LEU A 134 9.36 2.26 -8.65
N GLY A 135 9.13 2.77 -7.43
CA GLY A 135 8.97 4.20 -7.20
C GLY A 135 10.24 5.01 -7.42
N GLU A 136 11.41 4.43 -7.18
CA GLU A 136 12.70 5.08 -7.40
C GLU A 136 12.99 5.15 -8.90
N ILE A 137 12.81 4.04 -9.62
CA ILE A 137 13.10 4.03 -11.06
C ILE A 137 12.16 4.91 -11.90
N THR A 138 10.90 5.05 -11.50
CA THR A 138 9.96 5.94 -12.21
C THR A 138 10.29 7.42 -12.03
N HIS A 139 11.08 7.78 -11.01
CA HIS A 139 11.50 9.16 -10.74
C HIS A 139 12.98 9.41 -11.06
N LEU A 140 13.68 8.41 -11.62
CA LEU A 140 15.09 8.50 -11.98
C LEU A 140 15.30 9.57 -13.06
N ARG A 141 16.22 10.50 -12.80
CA ARG A 141 16.60 11.58 -13.71
C ARG A 141 17.97 11.28 -14.33
N PRO A 142 18.28 11.84 -15.52
CA PRO A 142 19.60 11.67 -16.14
C PRO A 142 20.77 12.08 -15.23
N GLY A 143 20.59 13.10 -14.38
CA GLY A 143 21.61 13.56 -13.43
C GLY A 143 21.84 12.63 -12.23
N ASP A 144 20.94 11.68 -11.99
CA ASP A 144 21.10 10.67 -10.92
C ASP A 144 22.02 9.52 -11.38
N ILE A 145 22.27 9.40 -12.69
CA ILE A 145 23.17 8.42 -13.27
C ILE A 145 24.56 9.05 -13.29
N PRO A 146 25.53 8.55 -12.49
CA PRO A 146 26.89 9.06 -12.54
C PRO A 146 27.44 8.81 -13.94
N SER A 147 27.67 9.88 -14.71
CA SER A 147 28.46 9.81 -15.93
C SER A 147 29.90 9.56 -15.50
N LEU A 148 30.46 8.39 -15.83
CA LEU A 148 31.88 8.11 -15.61
C LEU A 148 32.73 9.18 -16.32
N PRO A 149 33.58 9.96 -15.63
CA PRO A 149 34.58 10.82 -16.26
C PRO A 149 35.93 10.11 -16.46
N TYR A 150 35.98 8.78 -16.60
CA TYR A 150 37.24 8.01 -16.46
C TYR A 150 37.59 7.07 -17.63
N LEU A 151 37.36 7.49 -18.88
CA LEU A 151 37.92 6.76 -20.05
C LEU A 151 38.55 7.66 -21.13
N SER A 152 38.87 8.92 -20.83
CA SER A 152 39.57 9.82 -21.78
C SER A 152 40.90 10.40 -21.29
N ARG A 153 41.50 9.87 -20.21
CA ARG A 153 42.84 10.27 -19.74
C ARG A 153 43.74 9.08 -19.44
N THR A 154 44.03 8.28 -20.47
CA THR A 154 45.30 7.57 -20.62
C THR A 154 45.40 7.12 -22.05
N LEU A 155 46.13 7.89 -22.85
CA LEU A 155 46.82 7.57 -24.12
C LEU A 155 46.96 8.89 -24.90
N HIS A 156 47.96 9.68 -24.49
CA HIS A 156 48.94 10.37 -25.34
C HIS A 156 49.84 11.25 -24.48
#